data_AF-A0A6J8CDD2-F1
#
_entry.id   AF-A0A6J8CDD2-F1
#
_cell.length_a   1.000
_cell.length_b   1.000
_cell.length_c   1.000
_cell.angle_alpha   90.00
_cell.angle_beta   90.00
_cell.angle_gamma   90.00
#
_symmetry.space_group_name_H-M   'P 1'
#
loop_
_entity.id
_entity.type
_entity.pdbx_description
1 polymer ?
#
loop_
_entity_poly.entity_id
_entity_poly.type
_entity_poly.pdbx_seq_one_letter_code
_entity_poly.pdbx_strand_id
1 'polypeptide(L)'
;MPSDNKNADIEYKDTLAQIDEMIEKYKDTHEIIVCGDMNGSLHRSSTPHDKILQTFCKEKCIGNTEKCPLKETFYHQNGKSKGQIDYFLFKKKSSIKIYQTSCKKSKGIIEEDIRNLEKLLHKAGEAAIPKYRRKSKSNQRKGDMERANRKGIKAIKNAYKVWRQHGAPQERSNELKIKMTAAKEYFEKHKDKLMPLRENQQRKNYESFKCRHKTFYKLINMQRKTPLTNTKILKLNEKTAEDGPNIMKIWQEHFQQLATPTLEENF
;
A
#
# COMPACT_ATOMS: atom_id res chain seq x y z
N MET A 1 3.74 -20.80 -17.80
CA MET A 1 3.41 -22.01 -17.04
C MET A 1 2.12 -21.75 -16.30
N PRO A 2 1.08 -22.57 -16.50
CA PRO A 2 -0.13 -22.49 -15.69
C PRO A 2 0.23 -23.03 -14.30
N SER A 3 0.46 -22.13 -13.34
CA SER A 3 0.55 -22.51 -11.93
C SER A 3 -0.79 -23.06 -11.49
N ASP A 4 -0.79 -24.13 -10.69
CA ASP A 4 -1.98 -24.80 -10.18
C ASP A 4 -2.88 -23.84 -9.38
N ASN A 5 -3.82 -23.19 -10.07
CA ASN A 5 -4.74 -22.19 -9.52
C ASN A 5 -5.60 -22.74 -8.37
N LYS A 6 -5.81 -24.06 -8.30
CA LYS A 6 -6.67 -24.68 -7.28
C LYS A 6 -6.16 -24.44 -5.85
N ASN A 7 -4.84 -24.43 -5.65
CA ASN A 7 -4.27 -24.23 -4.32
C ASN A 7 -4.40 -22.77 -3.86
N ALA A 8 -4.22 -21.82 -4.76
CA ALA A 8 -4.43 -20.39 -4.47
C ALA A 8 -5.88 -20.09 -4.09
N ASP A 9 -6.85 -20.72 -4.78
CA ASP A 9 -8.27 -20.59 -4.45
C ASP A 9 -8.60 -21.16 -3.05
N ILE A 10 -7.92 -22.22 -2.62
CA ILE A 10 -8.08 -22.82 -1.28
C ILE A 10 -7.54 -21.87 -0.21
N GLU A 11 -6.30 -21.39 -0.36
CA GLU A 11 -5.69 -20.44 0.59
C GLU A 11 -6.53 -19.15 0.72
N TYR A 12 -7.11 -18.69 -0.39
CA TYR A 12 -7.98 -17.53 -0.40
C TYR A 12 -9.27 -17.76 0.40
N LYS A 13 -9.91 -18.93 0.23
CA LYS A 13 -11.09 -19.32 1.02
C LYS A 13 -10.77 -19.46 2.49
N ASP A 14 -9.63 -20.06 2.84
CA ASP A 14 -9.18 -20.20 4.23
C ASP A 14 -8.96 -18.84 4.89
N THR A 15 -8.44 -17.87 4.13
CA THR A 15 -8.26 -16.50 4.61
C THR A 15 -9.61 -15.83 4.90
N LEU A 16 -10.60 -15.98 4.01
CA LEU A 16 -11.94 -15.45 4.25
C LEU A 16 -12.67 -16.16 5.39
N ALA A 17 -12.44 -17.46 5.59
CA ALA A 17 -12.98 -18.22 6.72
C ALA A 17 -12.42 -17.72 8.06
N GLN A 18 -11.14 -17.33 8.13
CA GLN A 18 -10.57 -16.70 9.33
C GLN A 18 -11.19 -15.32 9.61
N ILE A 19 -11.44 -14.53 8.55
CA ILE A 19 -12.15 -13.27 8.69
C ILE A 19 -13.57 -13.52 9.19
N ASP A 20 -14.23 -14.58 8.70
CA ASP A 20 -15.56 -14.96 9.14
C ASP A 20 -15.62 -15.30 10.63
N GLU A 21 -14.69 -16.13 11.11
CA GLU A 21 -14.59 -16.49 12.52
C GLU A 21 -14.48 -15.23 13.40
N MET A 22 -13.66 -14.26 12.97
CA MET A 22 -13.52 -12.98 13.65
C MET A 22 -14.82 -12.16 13.61
N ILE A 23 -15.52 -12.15 12.47
CA ILE A 23 -16.81 -11.47 12.37
C ILE A 23 -17.82 -12.09 13.35
N GLU A 24 -17.97 -13.41 13.32
CA GLU A 24 -18.93 -14.12 14.18
C GLU A 24 -18.62 -13.96 15.66
N LYS A 25 -17.34 -13.96 16.04
CA LYS A 25 -16.90 -13.80 17.42
C LYS A 25 -17.25 -12.43 18.02
N TYR A 26 -17.19 -11.36 17.20
CA TYR A 26 -17.35 -10.00 17.69
C TYR A 26 -18.65 -9.30 17.24
N LYS A 27 -19.50 -9.97 16.45
CA LYS A 27 -20.69 -9.36 15.83
C LYS A 27 -21.68 -8.73 16.79
N ASP A 28 -21.78 -9.25 18.01
CA ASP A 28 -22.78 -8.82 19.01
C ASP A 28 -22.23 -7.73 19.94
N THR A 29 -20.92 -7.51 19.94
CA THR A 29 -20.24 -6.60 20.88
C THR A 29 -19.58 -5.41 20.19
N HIS A 30 -19.24 -5.52 18.91
CA HIS A 30 -18.48 -4.49 18.20
C HIS A 30 -19.09 -4.19 16.82
N GLU A 31 -18.97 -2.93 16.38
CA GLU A 31 -19.11 -2.62 14.96
C GLU A 31 -17.83 -3.07 14.23
N ILE A 32 -17.97 -4.03 13.31
CA ILE A 32 -16.83 -4.62 12.60
C ILE A 32 -16.63 -3.94 11.25
N ILE A 33 -15.37 -3.58 10.99
CA ILE A 33 -14.90 -3.09 9.69
C ILE A 33 -13.78 -4.03 9.24
N VAL A 34 -13.92 -4.60 8.05
CA VAL A 34 -12.88 -5.43 7.45
C VAL A 34 -12.17 -4.59 6.40
N CYS A 35 -10.85 -4.45 6.48
CA CYS A 35 -10.10 -3.65 5.52
C CYS A 35 -8.78 -4.28 5.10
N GLY A 36 -8.33 -3.95 3.89
CA GLY A 36 -7.07 -4.43 3.34
C GLY A 36 -7.15 -4.78 1.85
N ASP A 37 -6.04 -5.30 1.33
CA ASP A 37 -5.95 -5.85 -0.03
C ASP A 37 -6.64 -7.22 -0.08
N MET A 38 -7.84 -7.25 -0.66
CA MET A 38 -8.65 -8.45 -0.81
C MET A 38 -8.22 -9.29 -2.00
N ASN A 39 -7.29 -8.85 -2.86
CA ASN A 39 -6.86 -9.57 -4.06
C ASN A 39 -8.01 -10.13 -4.92
N GLY A 40 -9.16 -9.46 -4.90
CA GLY A 40 -10.40 -9.80 -5.56
C GLY A 40 -11.25 -8.56 -5.74
N SER A 41 -12.15 -8.55 -6.72
CA SER A 41 -12.97 -7.39 -7.06
C SER A 41 -14.45 -7.64 -6.78
N LEU A 42 -15.11 -6.65 -6.16
CA LEU A 42 -16.56 -6.67 -5.95
C LEU A 42 -17.37 -6.30 -7.21
N HIS A 43 -16.72 -5.76 -8.23
CA HIS A 43 -17.39 -5.23 -9.44
C HIS A 43 -17.12 -6.05 -10.70
N ARG A 44 -16.08 -6.89 -10.68
CA ARG A 44 -15.70 -7.77 -11.79
C ARG A 44 -16.04 -9.20 -11.42
N SER A 45 -16.38 -10.06 -12.37
CA SER A 45 -16.69 -11.48 -12.09
C SER A 45 -15.81 -12.45 -12.91
N SER A 46 -14.66 -11.95 -13.39
CA SER A 46 -13.82 -12.67 -14.34
C SER A 46 -12.85 -13.65 -13.68
N THR A 47 -12.51 -13.48 -12.40
CA THR A 47 -11.59 -14.38 -11.68
C THR A 47 -12.33 -15.22 -10.63
N PRO A 48 -11.80 -16.40 -10.24
CA PRO A 48 -12.33 -17.18 -9.12
C PRO A 48 -12.37 -16.38 -7.81
N HIS A 49 -11.30 -15.65 -7.48
CA HIS A 49 -11.23 -14.79 -6.28
C HIS A 49 -12.34 -13.74 -6.26
N ASP A 50 -12.65 -13.12 -7.41
CA ASP A 50 -13.74 -12.15 -7.50
C ASP A 50 -15.09 -12.79 -7.10
N LYS A 51 -15.38 -13.98 -7.62
CA LYS A 51 -16.61 -14.72 -7.32
C LYS A 51 -16.67 -15.14 -5.87
N ILE A 52 -15.57 -15.65 -5.32
CA ILE A 52 -15.47 -16.06 -3.92
C ILE A 52 -15.71 -14.85 -2.99
N LEU A 53 -15.05 -13.72 -3.25
CA LEU A 53 -15.20 -12.51 -2.46
C LEU A 53 -16.62 -11.95 -2.52
N GLN A 54 -17.25 -11.96 -3.70
CA GLN A 54 -18.64 -11.51 -3.87
C GLN A 54 -19.62 -12.39 -3.09
N THR A 55 -19.45 -13.72 -3.15
CA THR A 55 -20.25 -14.66 -2.38
C THR A 55 -20.09 -14.40 -0.88
N PHE A 56 -18.85 -14.30 -0.39
CA PHE A 56 -18.56 -13.98 1.00
C PHE A 56 -19.22 -12.67 1.45
N CYS A 57 -19.07 -11.60 0.67
CA CYS A 57 -19.68 -10.31 0.98
C CYS A 57 -21.21 -10.36 1.01
N LYS A 58 -21.82 -11.15 0.10
CA LYS A 58 -23.27 -11.35 0.05
C LYS A 58 -23.76 -12.13 1.27
N GLU A 59 -23.10 -13.23 1.63
CA GLU A 59 -23.46 -14.09 2.77
C GLU A 59 -23.35 -13.35 4.10
N LYS A 60 -22.27 -12.57 4.28
CA LYS A 60 -22.02 -11.83 5.52
C LYS A 60 -22.68 -10.46 5.55
N CYS A 61 -23.43 -10.11 4.51
CA CYS A 61 -24.06 -8.80 4.35
C CYS A 61 -23.06 -7.65 4.55
N ILE A 62 -21.81 -7.83 4.13
CA ILE A 62 -20.77 -6.80 4.17
C ILE A 62 -20.56 -6.20 2.79
N GLY A 63 -20.13 -4.95 2.72
CA GLY A 63 -19.85 -4.33 1.44
C GLY A 63 -19.17 -2.99 1.60
N ASN A 64 -18.70 -2.45 0.47
CA ASN A 64 -18.16 -1.11 0.43
C ASN A 64 -19.27 -0.07 0.63
N THR A 65 -18.95 1.05 1.28
CA THR A 65 -19.90 2.16 1.45
C THR A 65 -19.86 3.09 0.24
N GLU A 66 -20.97 3.77 -0.05
CA GLU A 66 -21.02 4.82 -1.07
C GLU A 66 -20.03 5.97 -0.80
N LYS A 67 -19.62 6.13 0.48
CA LYS A 67 -18.64 7.13 0.91
C LYS A 67 -17.20 6.79 0.49
N CYS A 68 -16.90 5.53 0.18
CA CYS A 68 -15.60 5.11 -0.33
C CYS A 68 -15.67 5.02 -1.86
N PRO A 69 -15.21 6.05 -2.59
CA PRO A 69 -15.37 6.12 -4.03
C PRO A 69 -14.72 4.90 -4.71
N LEU A 70 -15.41 4.36 -5.71
CA LEU A 70 -14.93 3.28 -6.56
C LEU A 70 -13.77 3.77 -7.43
N LYS A 71 -12.60 3.87 -6.83
CA LYS A 71 -11.34 4.20 -7.51
C LYS A 71 -10.46 2.96 -7.56
N GLU A 72 -9.72 2.87 -8.66
CA GLU A 72 -8.71 1.83 -8.84
C GLU A 72 -7.62 2.01 -7.77
N THR A 73 -7.33 0.94 -7.04
CA THR A 73 -6.30 0.93 -6.00
C THR A 73 -5.04 0.20 -6.46
N PHE A 74 -5.17 -0.61 -7.52
CA PHE A 74 -4.10 -1.34 -8.16
C PHE A 74 -3.93 -0.95 -9.62
N TYR A 75 -2.69 -0.64 -9.99
CA TYR A 75 -2.26 -0.39 -11.36
C TYR A 75 -1.16 -1.38 -11.72
N HIS A 76 -1.45 -2.24 -12.69
CA HIS A 76 -0.44 -3.16 -13.19
C HIS A 76 0.68 -2.38 -13.90
N GLN A 77 1.91 -2.88 -13.82
CA GLN A 77 3.11 -2.18 -14.33
C GLN A 77 3.07 -1.88 -15.83
N ASN A 78 2.27 -2.64 -16.59
CA ASN A 78 2.05 -2.43 -18.02
C ASN A 78 1.08 -1.27 -18.34
N GLY A 79 0.42 -0.69 -17.32
CA GLY A 79 -0.58 0.38 -17.47
C GLY A 79 -1.91 -0.03 -18.13
N LYS A 80 -2.05 -1.30 -18.53
CA LYS A 80 -3.23 -1.81 -19.24
C LYS A 80 -4.27 -2.43 -18.31
N SER A 81 -3.84 -2.95 -17.16
CA SER A 81 -4.72 -3.57 -16.18
C SER A 81 -4.78 -2.70 -14.94
N LYS A 82 -6.00 -2.32 -14.58
CA LYS A 82 -6.32 -1.54 -13.40
C LYS A 82 -7.44 -2.25 -12.64
N GLY A 83 -7.44 -2.14 -11.33
CA GLY A 83 -8.43 -2.81 -10.50
C GLY A 83 -8.58 -2.15 -9.15
N GLN A 84 -9.75 -2.32 -8.56
CA GLN A 84 -9.96 -2.06 -7.14
C GLN A 84 -9.86 -3.40 -6.43
N ILE A 85 -8.84 -3.54 -5.58
CA ILE A 85 -8.60 -4.75 -4.77
C ILE A 85 -8.50 -4.41 -3.28
N ASP A 86 -8.28 -3.15 -2.94
CA ASP A 86 -8.28 -2.68 -1.56
C ASP A 86 -9.67 -2.15 -1.18
N TYR A 87 -10.18 -2.61 -0.04
CA TYR A 87 -11.52 -2.26 0.41
C TYR A 87 -11.55 -1.91 1.89
N PHE A 88 -12.56 -1.10 2.25
CA PHE A 88 -13.13 -1.04 3.58
C PHE A 88 -14.55 -1.61 3.48
N LEU A 89 -14.75 -2.81 4.04
CA LEU A 89 -16.01 -3.52 4.03
C LEU A 89 -16.70 -3.33 5.37
N PHE A 90 -17.93 -2.84 5.31
CA PHE A 90 -18.75 -2.55 6.46
C PHE A 90 -19.93 -3.52 6.46
N LYS A 91 -20.37 -3.95 7.64
CA LYS A 91 -21.65 -4.63 7.78
C LYS A 91 -22.75 -3.69 7.32
N LYS A 92 -23.49 -4.08 6.28
CA LYS A 92 -24.69 -3.34 5.87
C LYS A 92 -25.63 -3.38 7.06
N LYS A 93 -25.92 -2.21 7.63
CA LYS A 93 -27.04 -2.09 8.57
C LYS A 93 -28.26 -2.52 7.76
N SER A 94 -28.80 -3.70 8.08
CA SER A 94 -30.12 -4.10 7.62
C SER A 94 -31.01 -2.90 7.88
N SER A 95 -31.67 -2.40 6.84
CA SER A 95 -32.54 -1.23 6.90
C SER A 95 -33.78 -1.58 7.72
N ILE A 96 -33.61 -1.82 9.01
CA ILE A 96 -34.65 -1.72 10.00
C ILE A 96 -34.86 -0.21 10.15
N LYS A 97 -36.01 0.27 9.68
CA LYS A 97 -36.49 1.63 9.95
C LYS A 97 -36.66 1.80 11.46
N ILE A 98 -35.58 2.09 12.17
CA ILE A 98 -35.65 2.56 13.56
C ILE A 98 -35.61 4.08 13.50
N TYR A 99 -36.68 4.69 14.00
CA TYR A 99 -36.96 6.11 14.08
C TYR A 99 -35.70 6.92 14.45
N GLN A 100 -35.25 7.75 13.50
CA GLN A 100 -34.20 8.74 13.73
C GLN A 100 -34.81 10.01 14.33
N THR A 101 -34.45 10.31 15.58
CA THR A 101 -34.58 11.69 16.08
C THR A 101 -33.43 12.18 16.98
N SER A 102 -32.45 11.36 17.37
CA SER A 102 -31.39 11.82 18.32
C SER A 102 -29.93 11.75 17.84
N CYS A 103 -29.59 11.08 16.73
CA CYS A 103 -28.19 10.71 16.44
C CYS A 103 -27.42 11.62 15.44
N LYS A 104 -27.92 12.83 15.13
CA LYS A 104 -27.24 13.73 14.18
C LYS A 104 -26.05 14.50 14.79
N LYS A 105 -26.02 14.71 16.12
CA LYS A 105 -24.93 15.47 16.79
C LYS A 105 -23.67 14.63 17.06
N SER A 106 -23.79 13.34 17.37
CA SER A 106 -22.64 12.46 17.69
C SER A 106 -21.81 12.08 16.45
N LYS A 107 -22.43 12.10 15.26
CA LYS A 107 -21.78 11.69 14.02
C LYS A 107 -20.68 12.67 13.57
N GLY A 108 -20.86 13.98 13.82
CA GLY A 108 -19.86 14.99 13.51
C GLY A 108 -18.61 14.91 14.40
N ILE A 109 -18.79 14.56 15.67
CA ILE A 109 -17.70 14.44 16.66
C ILE A 109 -16.78 13.26 16.30
N ILE A 110 -17.35 12.10 15.97
CA ILE A 110 -16.58 10.91 15.59
C ILE A 110 -15.79 11.14 14.28
N GLU A 111 -16.35 11.87 13.31
CA GLU A 111 -15.66 12.18 12.05
C GLU A 111 -14.52 13.18 12.22
N GLU A 112 -14.53 14.00 13.27
CA GLU A 112 -13.44 14.90 13.63
C GLU A 112 -12.33 14.15 14.39
N ASP A 113 -12.70 13.25 15.30
CA ASP A 113 -11.75 12.41 16.05
C ASP A 113 -10.97 11.46 15.13
N ILE A 114 -11.62 10.86 14.11
CA ILE A 114 -10.93 10.03 13.11
C ILE A 114 -9.89 10.83 12.32
N ARG A 115 -10.25 12.05 11.88
CA ARG A 115 -9.31 12.93 11.15
C ARG A 115 -8.14 13.38 12.02
N ASN A 116 -8.38 13.60 13.31
CA ASN A 116 -7.33 13.95 14.24
C ASN A 116 -6.39 12.76 14.51
N LEU A 117 -6.92 11.55 14.59
CA LEU A 117 -6.13 10.32 14.71
C LEU A 117 -5.25 10.08 13.48
N GLU A 118 -5.78 10.24 12.27
CA GLU A 118 -4.99 10.13 11.02
C GLU A 118 -3.81 11.11 11.00
N LYS A 119 -4.02 12.37 11.39
CA LYS A 119 -2.95 13.39 11.46
C LYS A 119 -1.87 13.02 12.48
N LEU A 120 -2.27 12.48 13.63
CA LEU A 120 -1.37 12.03 14.69
C LEU A 120 -0.51 10.85 14.23
N LEU A 121 -1.11 9.86 13.57
CA LEU A 121 -0.41 8.71 13.02
C LEU A 121 0.59 9.11 11.94
N HIS A 122 0.22 10.06 11.07
CA HIS A 122 1.15 10.59 10.06
C HIS A 122 2.36 11.31 10.70
N LYS A 123 2.13 12.17 11.70
CA LYS A 123 3.22 12.85 12.43
C LYS A 123 4.13 11.88 13.16
N ALA A 124 3.57 10.88 13.84
CA ALA A 124 4.33 9.85 14.53
C ALA A 124 5.16 9.01 13.54
N GLY A 125 4.58 8.66 12.39
CA GLY A 125 5.27 7.98 11.30
C GLY A 125 6.45 8.80 10.75
N GLU A 126 6.29 10.12 10.57
CA GLU A 126 7.37 11.00 10.12
C GLU A 126 8.49 11.17 11.16
N ALA A 127 8.14 11.24 12.44
CA ALA A 127 9.08 11.36 13.54
C ALA A 127 9.90 10.07 13.73
N ALA A 128 9.27 8.91 13.57
CA ALA A 128 9.89 7.59 13.67
C ALA A 128 10.79 7.22 12.47
N ILE A 129 10.75 7.99 11.38
CA ILE A 129 11.70 7.80 10.26
C ILE A 129 13.06 8.37 10.66
N PRO A 130 14.13 7.54 10.75
CA PRO A 130 15.46 8.00 11.14
C PRO A 130 15.98 9.12 10.23
N LYS A 131 16.70 10.10 10.78
CA LYS A 131 17.19 11.28 10.03
C LYS A 131 17.97 10.93 8.75
N TYR A 132 18.69 9.79 8.71
CA TYR A 132 19.40 9.33 7.51
C TYR A 132 18.48 8.83 6.37
N ARG A 133 17.20 8.56 6.66
CA ARG A 133 16.15 8.25 5.69
C ARG A 133 15.35 9.48 5.24
N ARG A 134 15.47 10.61 5.93
CA ARG A 134 14.96 11.90 5.43
C ARG A 134 15.77 12.24 4.19
N LYS A 135 15.08 12.44 3.06
CA LYS A 135 15.65 12.50 1.70
C LYS A 135 17.04 13.16 1.68
N SER A 136 18.09 12.35 1.56
CA SER A 136 19.46 12.85 1.46
C SER A 136 19.63 13.59 0.13
N LYS A 137 20.63 14.50 0.08
CA LYS A 137 21.04 15.28 -1.11
C LYS A 137 21.28 14.42 -2.37
N SER A 138 21.31 13.09 -2.28
CA SER A 138 21.38 12.18 -3.43
C SER A 138 20.18 12.27 -4.38
N ASN A 139 19.03 12.80 -3.92
CA ASN A 139 17.87 13.03 -4.79
C ASN A 139 18.01 14.25 -5.72
N GLN A 140 18.95 15.16 -5.45
CA GLN A 140 19.15 16.35 -6.29
C GLN A 140 19.82 15.97 -7.63
N ARG A 141 20.91 15.19 -7.57
CA ARG A 141 21.53 14.57 -8.77
C ARG A 141 20.57 13.66 -9.55
N LYS A 142 19.64 12.99 -8.85
CA LYS A 142 18.58 12.17 -9.44
C LYS A 142 17.56 13.03 -10.22
N GLY A 143 17.13 14.15 -9.64
CA GLY A 143 16.24 15.10 -10.30
C GLY A 143 16.87 15.72 -11.56
N ASP A 144 18.16 16.05 -11.51
CA ASP A 144 18.89 16.62 -12.65
C ASP A 144 19.06 15.62 -13.80
N MET A 145 19.33 14.35 -13.45
CA MET A 145 19.47 13.26 -14.42
C MET A 145 18.12 12.89 -15.06
N GLU A 146 17.03 12.84 -14.28
CA GLU A 146 15.67 12.67 -14.80
C GLU A 146 15.26 13.85 -15.69
N ARG A 147 15.68 15.08 -15.35
CA ARG A 147 15.42 16.28 -16.14
C ARG A 147 16.19 16.26 -17.47
N ALA A 148 17.44 15.80 -17.48
CA ALA A 148 18.22 15.57 -18.70
C ALA A 148 17.57 14.52 -19.61
N ASN A 149 17.05 13.42 -19.04
CA ASN A 149 16.31 12.39 -19.78
C ASN A 149 15.03 12.91 -20.41
N ARG A 150 14.23 13.67 -19.66
CA ARG A 150 13.01 14.29 -20.19
C ARG A 150 13.35 15.26 -21.33
N LYS A 151 14.44 16.02 -21.21
CA LYS A 151 14.93 16.91 -22.28
C LYS A 151 15.37 16.12 -23.52
N GLY A 152 16.15 15.05 -23.36
CA GLY A 152 16.60 14.19 -24.48
C GLY A 152 15.44 13.51 -25.22
N ILE A 153 14.50 12.91 -24.49
CA ILE A 153 13.30 12.28 -25.09
C ILE A 153 12.44 13.32 -25.81
N LYS A 154 12.30 14.53 -25.25
CA LYS A 154 11.55 15.62 -25.87
C LYS A 154 12.24 16.10 -27.16
N ALA A 155 13.57 16.21 -27.16
CA ALA A 155 14.34 16.59 -28.34
C ALA A 155 14.18 15.58 -29.49
N ILE A 156 14.24 14.27 -29.21
CA ILE A 156 14.00 13.22 -30.22
C ILE A 156 12.58 13.32 -30.78
N LYS A 157 11.57 13.41 -29.89
CA LYS A 157 10.16 13.51 -30.32
C LYS A 157 9.92 14.73 -31.20
N ASN A 158 10.54 15.86 -30.87
CA ASN A 158 10.44 17.08 -31.67
C ASN A 158 11.15 16.92 -33.03
N ALA A 159 12.39 16.41 -33.05
CA ALA A 159 13.12 16.19 -34.29
C ALA A 159 12.39 15.21 -35.22
N TYR A 160 11.84 14.13 -34.67
CA TYR A 160 11.02 13.16 -35.41
C TYR A 160 9.72 13.78 -35.93
N LYS A 161 9.04 14.60 -35.12
CA LYS A 161 7.82 15.31 -35.54
C LYS A 161 8.10 16.25 -36.71
N VAL A 162 9.17 17.04 -36.64
CA VAL A 162 9.58 17.97 -37.71
C VAL A 162 9.96 17.20 -38.97
N TRP A 163 10.76 16.14 -38.85
CA TRP A 163 11.12 15.28 -39.98
C TRP A 163 9.89 14.67 -40.66
N ARG A 164 8.92 14.17 -39.88
CA ARG A 164 7.67 13.60 -40.39
C ARG A 164 6.74 14.62 -41.06
N GLN A 165 6.70 15.85 -40.55
CA GLN A 165 5.90 16.95 -41.13
C GLN A 165 6.40 17.37 -42.52
N HIS A 166 7.69 17.16 -42.81
CA HIS A 166 8.30 17.49 -44.11
C HIS A 166 8.35 16.28 -45.06
N GLY A 167 7.42 15.33 -44.91
CA GLY A 167 7.33 14.15 -45.79
C GLY A 167 8.33 13.03 -45.47
N ALA A 168 9.02 13.09 -44.32
CA ALA A 168 9.98 12.08 -43.88
C ALA A 168 11.08 11.77 -44.93
N PRO A 169 11.83 12.80 -45.38
CA PRO A 169 12.81 12.66 -46.45
C PRO A 169 13.85 11.60 -46.09
N GLN A 170 14.17 10.73 -47.06
CA GLN A 170 15.05 9.57 -46.86
C GLN A 170 16.49 9.79 -47.34
N GLU A 171 16.76 10.88 -48.05
CA GLU A 171 18.10 11.19 -48.53
C GLU A 171 19.05 11.44 -47.36
N ARG A 172 20.26 10.85 -47.45
CA ARG A 172 21.27 10.96 -46.39
C ARG A 172 21.84 12.37 -46.26
N SER A 173 21.82 13.15 -47.34
CA SER A 173 22.22 14.56 -47.40
C SER A 173 21.17 15.51 -46.79
N ASN A 174 19.94 15.04 -46.55
CA ASN A 174 18.88 15.90 -46.07
C ASN A 174 19.11 16.31 -44.61
N GLU A 175 19.17 17.62 -44.35
CA GLU A 175 19.44 18.17 -43.02
C GLU A 175 18.47 17.69 -41.94
N LEU A 176 17.19 17.47 -42.27
CA LEU A 176 16.19 17.03 -41.29
C LEU A 176 16.43 15.58 -40.87
N LYS A 177 16.84 14.71 -41.81
CA LYS A 177 17.22 13.34 -41.52
C LYS A 177 18.51 13.29 -40.69
N ILE A 178 19.49 14.12 -41.01
CA ILE A 178 20.73 14.26 -40.24
C ILE A 178 20.43 14.69 -38.80
N LYS A 179 19.64 15.75 -38.60
CA LYS A 179 19.25 16.27 -37.26
C LYS A 179 18.47 15.23 -36.45
N MET A 180 17.55 14.49 -37.07
CA MET A 180 16.82 13.41 -36.40
C MET A 180 17.75 12.25 -35.99
N THR A 181 18.68 11.88 -36.87
CA THR A 181 19.61 10.76 -36.63
C THR A 181 20.59 11.11 -35.51
N ALA A 182 21.17 12.31 -35.53
CA ALA A 182 22.05 12.82 -34.48
C ALA A 182 21.35 12.87 -33.11
N ALA A 183 20.07 13.30 -33.06
CA ALA A 183 19.30 13.31 -31.82
C ALA A 183 19.06 11.89 -31.24
N LYS A 184 18.86 10.90 -32.13
CA LYS A 184 18.69 9.50 -31.75
C LYS A 184 20.00 8.88 -31.23
N GLU A 185 21.11 9.11 -31.93
CA GLU A 185 22.44 8.63 -31.54
C GLU A 185 22.90 9.22 -30.21
N TYR A 186 22.67 10.53 -30.00
CA TYR A 186 22.97 11.18 -28.73
C TYR A 186 22.24 10.50 -27.56
N PHE A 187 20.94 10.20 -27.72
CA PHE A 187 20.18 9.54 -26.68
C PHE A 187 20.66 8.11 -26.40
N GLU A 188 20.89 7.30 -27.43
CA GLU A 188 21.35 5.91 -27.26
C GLU A 188 22.74 5.88 -26.58
N LYS A 189 23.67 6.76 -26.96
CA LYS A 189 25.00 6.87 -26.31
C LYS A 189 24.92 7.23 -24.82
N HIS A 190 23.86 7.92 -24.40
CA HIS A 190 23.66 8.32 -23.01
C HIS A 190 22.73 7.36 -22.23
N LYS A 191 21.98 6.49 -22.90
CA LYS A 191 21.05 5.50 -22.32
C LYS A 191 21.76 4.41 -21.52
N ASP A 192 22.90 3.93 -22.03
CA ASP A 192 23.66 2.83 -21.40
C ASP A 192 24.32 3.25 -20.07
N LYS A 193 24.62 4.54 -19.89
CA LYS A 193 25.10 5.09 -18.61
C LYS A 193 23.99 5.17 -17.54
N LEU A 194 22.73 4.92 -17.91
CA LEU A 194 21.55 5.21 -17.08
C LEU A 194 20.72 3.97 -16.72
N MET A 195 20.71 2.94 -17.57
CA MET A 195 20.03 1.66 -17.34
C MET A 195 20.53 0.88 -16.10
N PRO A 196 21.84 0.79 -15.81
CA PRO A 196 22.35 -0.01 -14.68
C PRO A 196 21.89 0.52 -13.32
N LEU A 197 21.64 1.83 -13.21
CA LEU A 197 21.17 2.47 -11.97
C LEU A 197 19.71 2.14 -11.67
N ARG A 198 18.88 1.99 -12.70
CA ARG A 198 17.46 1.67 -12.54
C ARG A 198 17.27 0.19 -12.18
N GLU A 199 18.04 -0.70 -12.81
CA GLU A 199 18.06 -2.13 -12.48
C GLU A 199 18.63 -2.39 -11.08
N ASN A 200 19.75 -1.76 -10.70
CA ASN A 200 20.28 -1.88 -9.33
C ASN A 200 19.31 -1.34 -8.28
N GLN A 201 18.55 -0.28 -8.58
CA GLN A 201 17.56 0.25 -7.66
C GLN A 201 16.31 -0.62 -7.56
N GLN A 202 15.85 -1.22 -8.66
CA GLN A 202 14.78 -2.23 -8.63
C GLN A 202 15.24 -3.48 -7.88
N ARG A 203 16.48 -3.94 -8.06
CA ARG A 203 17.09 -5.03 -7.28
C ARG A 203 17.14 -4.71 -5.79
N LYS A 204 17.65 -3.53 -5.41
CA LYS A 204 17.70 -3.09 -4.00
C LYS A 204 16.31 -2.96 -3.38
N ASN A 205 15.33 -2.45 -4.14
CA ASN A 205 13.95 -2.39 -3.68
C ASN A 205 13.36 -3.80 -3.50
N TYR A 206 13.53 -4.68 -4.49
CA TYR A 206 13.10 -6.06 -4.44
C TYR A 206 13.74 -6.84 -3.29
N GLU A 207 15.05 -6.71 -3.07
CA GLU A 207 15.74 -7.32 -1.94
C GLU A 207 15.28 -6.75 -0.59
N SER A 208 15.06 -5.44 -0.50
CA SER A 208 14.52 -4.81 0.73
C SER A 208 13.09 -5.28 1.04
N PHE A 209 12.28 -5.56 0.01
CA PHE A 209 10.95 -6.16 0.16
C PHE A 209 11.05 -7.63 0.56
N LYS A 210 11.94 -8.41 -0.05
CA LYS A 210 12.17 -9.83 0.23
C LYS A 210 12.66 -10.07 1.67
N CYS A 211 13.50 -9.19 2.20
CA CYS A 211 13.94 -9.23 3.59
C CYS A 211 12.82 -8.84 4.56
N ARG A 212 12.08 -7.76 4.32
CA ARG A 212 11.03 -7.31 5.26
C ARG A 212 9.84 -8.26 5.36
N HIS A 213 9.44 -8.86 4.24
CA HIS A 213 8.33 -9.82 4.24
C HIS A 213 8.72 -11.10 5.00
N LYS A 214 9.95 -11.60 4.79
CA LYS A 214 10.48 -12.73 5.56
C LYS A 214 10.58 -12.43 7.05
N THR A 215 11.01 -11.24 7.45
CA THR A 215 11.10 -10.89 8.89
C THR A 215 9.71 -10.77 9.53
N PHE A 216 8.74 -10.19 8.81
CA PHE A 216 7.35 -10.08 9.29
C PHE A 216 6.67 -11.46 9.41
N TYR A 217 6.76 -12.31 8.38
CA TYR A 217 6.23 -13.67 8.45
C TYR A 217 6.99 -14.55 9.45
N LYS A 218 8.29 -14.33 9.65
CA LYS A 218 9.07 -15.02 10.69
C LYS A 218 8.63 -14.60 12.09
N LEU A 219 8.30 -13.32 12.32
CA LEU A 219 7.73 -12.83 13.57
C LEU A 219 6.34 -13.43 13.83
N ILE A 220 5.46 -13.43 12.83
CA ILE A 220 4.13 -14.07 12.92
C ILE A 220 4.27 -15.59 13.16
N ASN A 221 5.17 -16.27 12.44
CA ASN A 221 5.39 -17.71 12.63
C ASN A 221 6.06 -18.03 13.97
N MET A 222 6.93 -17.17 14.50
CA MET A 222 7.46 -17.32 15.86
C MET A 222 6.36 -17.15 16.91
N GLN A 223 5.47 -16.16 16.74
CA GLN A 223 4.31 -15.98 17.63
C GLN A 223 3.30 -17.13 17.54
N ARG A 224 3.14 -17.76 16.37
CA ARG A 224 2.22 -18.91 16.16
C ARG A 224 2.78 -20.25 16.63
N LYS A 225 4.10 -20.45 16.52
CA LYS A 225 4.77 -21.71 16.91
C LYS A 225 5.06 -21.80 18.40
N THR A 226 5.03 -20.68 19.11
CA THR A 226 5.03 -20.69 20.56
C THR A 226 3.58 -21.00 20.97
N PRO A 227 3.27 -22.12 21.65
CA PRO A 227 1.93 -22.35 22.15
C PRO A 227 1.55 -21.11 22.96
N LEU A 228 0.32 -20.63 22.79
CA LEU A 228 -0.26 -19.60 23.64
C LEU A 228 -0.10 -20.05 25.09
N THR A 229 1.03 -19.70 25.70
CA THR A 229 1.00 -19.14 27.03
C THR A 229 0.08 -17.96 26.87
N ASN A 230 -1.21 -18.19 27.13
CA ASN A 230 -2.15 -17.15 27.46
C ASN A 230 -1.43 -16.35 28.54
N THR A 231 -0.71 -15.33 28.11
CA THR A 231 0.02 -14.44 28.98
C THR A 231 -1.06 -13.53 29.50
N LYS A 232 -1.87 -14.09 30.41
CA LYS A 232 -2.63 -13.41 31.43
C LYS A 232 -1.71 -12.57 32.31
N ILE A 233 -0.45 -12.35 31.96
CA ILE A 233 0.58 -11.67 32.73
C ILE A 233 1.53 -11.04 31.73
N LEU A 234 1.43 -9.73 31.52
CA LEU A 234 2.42 -8.92 30.82
C LEU A 234 3.44 -8.43 31.83
N LYS A 235 4.73 -8.75 31.65
CA LYS A 235 5.84 -8.17 32.41
C LYS A 235 6.67 -7.26 31.52
N LEU A 236 6.72 -5.97 31.83
CA LEU A 236 7.45 -4.97 31.05
C LEU A 236 7.97 -3.85 31.98
N ASN A 237 9.27 -3.58 31.96
CA ASN A 237 9.93 -2.55 32.78
C ASN A 237 9.53 -2.62 34.27
N GLU A 238 9.71 -3.79 34.88
CA GLU A 238 9.33 -4.13 36.28
C GLU A 238 7.82 -4.14 36.57
N LYS A 239 6.97 -3.64 35.67
CA LYS A 239 5.51 -3.68 35.83
C LYS A 239 4.97 -5.02 35.36
N THR A 240 4.04 -5.57 36.15
CA THR A 240 3.33 -6.82 35.85
C THR A 240 1.83 -6.53 35.82
N ALA A 241 1.11 -6.89 34.75
CA ALA A 241 -0.34 -6.76 34.67
C ALA A 241 -1.00 -8.02 34.16
N GLU A 242 -2.15 -8.37 34.75
CA GLU A 242 -2.84 -9.62 34.43
C GLU A 242 -4.20 -9.46 33.76
N ASP A 243 -4.76 -8.26 33.84
CA ASP A 243 -6.03 -7.88 33.28
C ASP A 243 -5.85 -6.99 32.03
N GLY A 244 -6.74 -7.18 31.05
CA GLY A 244 -6.68 -6.51 29.75
C GLY A 244 -6.51 -4.98 29.82
N PRO A 245 -7.25 -4.24 30.67
CA PRO A 245 -7.11 -2.79 30.79
C PRO A 245 -5.71 -2.36 31.25
N ASN A 246 -5.13 -3.02 32.26
CA ASN A 246 -3.79 -2.68 32.74
C ASN A 246 -2.69 -3.10 31.76
N ILE A 247 -2.88 -4.20 31.03
CA ILE A 247 -2.00 -4.60 29.92
C ILE A 247 -1.94 -3.48 28.87
N MET A 248 -3.09 -2.94 28.45
CA MET A 248 -3.16 -1.84 27.47
C MET A 248 -2.49 -0.57 28.00
N LYS A 249 -2.66 -0.28 29.29
CA LYS A 249 -2.02 0.87 29.94
C LYS A 249 -0.49 0.75 29.98
N ILE A 250 0.06 -0.42 30.34
CA ILE A 250 1.50 -0.67 30.33
C ILE A 250 2.08 -0.53 28.91
N TRP A 251 1.38 -1.06 27.91
CA TRP A 251 1.78 -0.90 26.51
C TRP A 251 1.78 0.56 26.06
N GLN A 252 0.72 1.31 26.41
CA GLN A 252 0.62 2.73 26.09
C GLN A 252 1.77 3.52 26.70
N GLU A 253 2.06 3.30 27.98
CA GLU A 253 3.18 3.94 28.69
C GLU A 253 4.53 3.59 28.06
N HIS A 254 4.76 2.32 27.71
CA HIS A 254 6.00 1.87 27.08
C HIS A 254 6.22 2.50 25.69
N PHE A 255 5.19 2.52 24.84
CA PHE A 255 5.31 3.17 23.54
C PHE A 255 5.46 4.67 23.65
N GLN A 256 4.85 5.29 24.66
CA GLN A 256 5.05 6.70 24.95
C GLN A 256 6.49 6.98 25.39
N GLN A 257 7.11 6.12 26.20
CA GLN A 257 8.54 6.22 26.56
C GLN A 257 9.42 6.09 25.31
N LEU A 258 9.20 5.10 24.45
CA LEU A 258 9.95 4.95 23.19
C LEU A 258 9.77 6.12 22.23
N ALA A 259 8.59 6.76 22.24
CA ALA A 259 8.28 7.92 21.41
C ALA A 259 8.79 9.24 21.99
N THR A 260 9.11 9.26 23.29
CA THR A 260 9.67 10.44 23.96
C THR A 260 11.19 10.39 23.83
N PRO A 261 11.82 11.30 23.08
CA PRO A 261 13.28 11.29 22.94
C PRO A 261 13.93 11.48 24.31
N THR A 262 14.71 10.50 24.76
CA THR A 262 15.58 10.63 25.92
C THR A 262 16.61 11.71 25.61
N LEU A 263 16.62 12.77 26.42
CA LEU A 263 17.55 13.90 26.28
C LEU A 263 19.03 13.50 26.48
N GLU A 264 19.30 12.27 26.91
CA GLU A 264 20.63 11.77 27.27
C GLU A 264 21.45 11.18 26.12
N GLU A 265 20.92 11.04 24.89
CA GLU A 265 21.72 10.55 23.75
C GLU A 265 22.49 11.65 22.98
N ASN A 266 22.64 12.86 23.56
CA ASN A 266 23.46 13.94 23.00
C ASN A 266 24.49 14.52 24.01
N PHE A 267 25.24 13.65 24.69
CA PHE A 267 26.54 13.99 25.25
C PHE A 267 27.58 12.93 24.86
#